data_AF-A0A522A515-F1
#
_entry.id   AF-A0A522A515-F1
#
_cell.length_a   1.000
_cell.length_b   1.000
_cell.length_c   1.000
_cell.angle_alpha   90.00
_cell.angle_beta   90.00
_cell.angle_gamma   90.00
#
_symmetry.space_group_name_H-M   'P 1'
#
loop_
_entity.id
_entity.type
_entity.pdbx_description
1 polymer ?
#
loop_
_entity_poly.entity_id
_entity_poly.type
_entity_poly.pdbx_seq_one_letter_code
_entity_poly.pdbx_strand_id
1 'polypeptide(L)' 'MILPAAHATEDPISSPCVSVCALDATHAYCIGCLRTVKEIGAWRTMTAAEKRVVIAACEERAVTRQPLGKDGKPLAG' A
#
# COMPACT_ATOMS: atom_id res chain seq x y z
N MET A 1 8.67 -31.54 16.57
CA MET A 1 7.62 -30.67 17.16
C MET A 1 7.86 -29.25 16.68
N ILE A 2 7.14 -28.79 15.65
CA ILE A 2 7.18 -27.38 15.21
C ILE A 2 5.74 -26.88 15.37
N LEU A 3 5.52 -26.01 16.36
CA LEU A 3 4.25 -25.30 16.48
C LEU A 3 4.10 -24.41 15.24
N PRO A 4 2.98 -24.46 14.50
CA PRO A 4 2.67 -23.39 13.56
C PRO A 4 2.43 -22.13 14.41
N ALA A 5 3.21 -21.07 14.16
CA ALA A 5 2.93 -19.76 14.72
C ALA A 5 1.47 -19.43 14.37
N ALA A 6 0.65 -19.19 15.40
CA ALA A 6 -0.74 -18.86 15.27
C ALA A 6 -0.91 -17.73 14.25
N HIS A 7 -1.38 -18.06 13.05
CA HIS A 7 -1.99 -17.09 12.16
C HIS A 7 -3.34 -16.75 12.80
N ALA A 8 -3.31 -15.74 13.68
CA ALA A 8 -4.51 -15.13 14.22
C ALA A 8 -5.43 -14.80 13.04
N THR A 9 -6.66 -15.28 13.15
CA THR A 9 -7.78 -15.10 12.21
C THR A 9 -8.25 -13.64 12.25
N GLU A 10 -7.42 -12.74 11.75
CA GLU A 10 -7.82 -11.45 11.24
C GLU A 10 -7.67 -11.56 9.73
N ASP A 11 -8.77 -11.44 8.97
CA ASP A 11 -8.69 -11.43 7.51
C ASP A 11 -7.54 -10.52 7.07
N PRO A 12 -6.57 -11.05 6.29
CA PRO A 12 -5.38 -10.32 5.97
C PRO A 12 -5.78 -9.05 5.22
N ILE A 13 -5.52 -7.89 5.84
CA ILE A 13 -5.73 -6.60 5.18
C ILE A 13 -4.87 -6.60 3.91
N SER A 14 -5.54 -6.66 2.76
CA SER A 14 -4.89 -6.67 1.45
C SER A 14 -4.07 -5.40 1.25
N SER A 15 -2.87 -5.56 0.70
CA SER A 15 -2.02 -4.42 0.38
C SER A 15 -2.61 -3.64 -0.80
N PRO A 16 -2.63 -2.29 -0.76
CA PRO A 16 -3.04 -1.46 -1.89
C PRO A 16 -2.00 -1.45 -3.04
N CYS A 17 -1.09 -2.44 -3.05
CA CYS A 17 0.01 -2.51 -4.00
C CYS A 17 -0.48 -3.04 -5.35
N VAL A 18 -0.24 -2.27 -6.41
CA VAL A 18 -0.55 -2.62 -7.81
C VAL A 18 0.67 -3.19 -8.56
N SER A 19 1.67 -3.66 -7.82
CA SER A 19 2.96 -4.13 -8.36
C SER A 19 3.74 -3.08 -9.17
N VAL A 20 3.49 -1.80 -8.87
CA VAL A 20 4.28 -0.66 -9.33
C VAL A 20 5.16 -0.20 -8.19
N CYS A 21 6.47 -0.19 -8.40
CA CYS A 21 7.45 0.28 -7.44
C CYS A 21 8.27 1.43 -8.03
N ALA A 22 7.59 2.53 -8.32
CA ALA A 22 8.20 3.77 -8.79
C ALA A 22 7.69 4.92 -7.93
N LEU A 23 8.58 5.83 -7.56
CA LEU A 23 8.24 7.02 -6.78
C LEU A 23 7.91 8.19 -7.72
N ASP A 24 7.15 9.17 -7.22
CA ASP A 24 6.86 10.40 -7.93
C ASP A 24 8.13 11.26 -8.08
N ALA A 25 8.04 12.34 -8.86
CA ALA A 25 9.16 13.24 -9.13
C ALA A 25 9.81 13.82 -7.84
N THR A 26 9.04 13.96 -6.76
CA THR A 26 9.50 14.44 -5.45
C THR A 26 10.00 13.33 -4.52
N HIS A 27 9.98 12.07 -4.97
CA HIS A 27 10.29 10.88 -4.17
C HIS A 27 9.45 10.72 -2.88
N ALA A 28 8.31 11.38 -2.79
CA ALA A 28 7.48 11.36 -1.58
C ALA A 28 6.55 10.15 -1.57
N TYR A 29 5.98 9.78 -2.72
CA TYR A 29 4.97 8.74 -2.81
C TYR A 29 5.22 7.78 -3.98
N CYS A 30 4.82 6.53 -3.83
CA CYS A 30 4.77 5.58 -4.94
C CYS A 30 3.68 5.99 -5.94
N ILE A 31 4.00 6.14 -7.21
CA ILE A 31 3.04 6.55 -8.24
C ILE A 31 1.90 5.55 -8.44
N GLY A 32 2.06 4.29 -8.05
CA GLY A 32 1.01 3.28 -8.23
C GLY A 32 0.11 3.08 -7.02
N CYS A 33 0.69 2.93 -5.82
CA CYS A 33 -0.09 2.68 -4.60
C CYS A 33 -0.20 3.90 -3.68
N LEU A 34 0.44 5.01 -4.01
CA LEU A 34 0.43 6.28 -3.25
C LEU A 34 0.91 6.19 -1.80
N ARG A 35 1.54 5.07 -1.43
CA ARG A 35 2.26 4.91 -0.17
C ARG A 35 3.61 5.61 -0.23
N THR A 36 4.03 6.17 0.90
CA THR A 36 5.37 6.66 1.16
C THR A 36 6.35 5.50 1.36
N VAL A 37 7.65 5.78 1.22
CA VAL A 37 8.72 4.79 1.48
C VAL A 37 8.63 4.21 2.90
N LYS A 38 8.28 5.04 3.89
CA LYS A 38 8.13 4.61 5.29
C LYS A 38 6.96 3.63 5.46
N GLU A 39 5.82 3.92 4.84
CA GLU A 39 4.65 3.03 4.86
C GLU A 39 4.94 1.71 4.13
N ILE A 40 5.69 1.74 3.03
CA ILE A 40 6.11 0.54 2.29
C ILE A 40 7.00 -0.35 3.16
N GLY A 41 8.01 0.22 3.81
CA GLY A 41 8.94 -0.52 4.67
C GLY A 41 8.28 -1.09 5.94
N ALA A 42 7.35 -0.35 6.54
CA ALA A 42 6.67 -0.77 7.77
C ALA A 42 5.45 -1.69 7.54
N TRP A 43 4.98 -1.85 6.29
CA TRP A 43 3.73 -2.56 5.98
C TRP A 43 3.60 -3.96 6.62
N ARG A 44 4.70 -4.73 6.61
CA ARG A 44 4.70 -6.11 7.14
C ARG A 44 4.55 -6.17 8.66
N THR A 45 4.96 -5.12 9.37
CA THR A 45 4.95 -5.05 10.84
C THR A 45 3.77 -4.24 11.38
N MET A 46 3.04 -3.53 10.52
CA MET A 46 1.85 -2.76 10.89
C MET A 46 0.71 -3.67 11.36
N THR A 47 0.00 -3.20 12.39
CA THR A 47 -1.26 -3.79 12.84
C THR A 47 -2.38 -3.62 11.80
N ALA A 48 -3.45 -4.39 11.93
CA ALA A 48 -4.61 -4.24 11.04
C ALA A 48 -5.22 -2.82 11.11
N ALA A 49 -5.16 -2.15 12.27
CA ALA A 49 -5.62 -0.77 12.41
C ALA A 49 -4.73 0.21 11.62
N GLU A 50 -3.40 0.11 11.77
CA GLU A 50 -2.46 0.95 11.01
C GLU A 50 -2.58 0.73 9.49
N LYS A 51 -2.74 -0.52 9.06
CA LYS A 51 -2.93 -0.83 7.63
C LYS A 51 -4.18 -0.17 7.06
N ARG A 52 -5.29 -0.15 7.79
CA ARG A 52 -6.52 0.55 7.38
C ARG A 52 -6.30 2.05 7.26
N VAL A 53 -5.57 2.66 8.18
CA VAL A 53 -5.22 4.09 8.11
C VAL A 53 -4.38 4.39 6.87
N VAL A 54 -3.38 3.56 6.57
CA VAL A 54 -2.56 3.73 5.36
C VAL A 54 -3.39 3.57 4.10
N ILE A 55 -4.30 2.60 4.04
CA ILE A 55 -5.19 2.40 2.88
C ILE A 55 -6.07 3.64 2.68
N ALA A 56 -6.75 4.10 3.73
CA ALA A 56 -7.60 5.29 3.65
C ALA A 56 -6.81 6.53 3.19
N ALA A 57 -5.59 6.72 3.72
CA ALA A 57 -4.72 7.80 3.28
C ALA A 57 -4.31 7.67 1.81
N CYS A 58 -4.11 6.46 1.29
CA CYS A 58 -3.83 6.23 -0.13
C CYS A 58 -5.04 6.56 -1.01
N GLU A 59 -6.25 6.21 -0.56
CA GLU A 59 -7.50 6.55 -1.24
C GLU A 59 -7.72 8.08 -1.28
N GLU A 60 -7.53 8.78 -0.16
CA GLU A 60 -7.57 10.25 -0.14
C GLU A 60 -6.53 10.88 -1.06
N ARG A 61 -5.30 10.34 -1.07
CA ARG A 61 -4.25 10.78 -2.00
C ARG A 61 -4.68 10.52 -3.45
N ALA A 62 -5.41 9.45 -3.74
CA ALA A 62 -5.88 9.11 -5.09
C ALA A 62 -6.93 10.09 -5.65
N VAL A 63 -7.64 10.81 -4.77
CA VAL A 63 -8.57 11.88 -5.18
C VAL A 63 -7.83 13.05 -5.82
N THR A 64 -6.63 13.37 -5.32
CA THR A 64 -5.83 14.52 -5.78
C THR A 64 -4.71 14.13 -6.73
N ARG A 65 -4.23 12.88 -6.65
CA ARG A 65 -3.13 12.33 -7.45
C ARG A 65 -3.65 11.12 -8.21
N GLN A 66 -3.40 11.08 -9.52
CA GLN A 66 -3.77 9.93 -10.32
C GLN A 66 -2.75 8.80 -10.12
N PRO A 67 -3.16 7.62 -9.59
CA PRO A 67 -2.25 6.49 -9.48
C PRO A 67 -2.05 5.83 -10.87
N LEU A 68 -0.80 5.43 -11.14
CA LEU A 68 -0.36 4.83 -12.41
C LEU A 68 -0.17 3.32 -12.24
N GLY A 69 -0.65 2.57 -13.22
CA GLY A 69 -0.50 1.12 -13.29
C GLY A 69 0.87 0.70 -13.80
N LYS A 70 1.12 -0.61 -13.79
CA LYS A 70 2.36 -1.24 -14.27
C LYS A 70 2.68 -0.96 -15.74
N ASP A 71 1.65 -0.67 -16.52
CA ASP A 71 1.74 -0.34 -17.94
C ASP A 71 1.91 1.18 -18.18
N GLY A 72 2.03 1.98 -17.11
CA GLY A 72 2.14 3.44 -17.18
C GLY A 72 0.82 4.17 -17.41
N LYS A 73 -0.29 3.43 -17.58
CA LYS A 73 -1.64 4.01 -17.73
C LYS A 73 -2.25 4.35 -16.36
N PRO A 74 -3.04 5.42 -16.23
CA PRO A 74 -3.88 5.66 -15.06
C PRO A 74 -4.71 4.44 -14.66
N LEU A 75 -4.75 4.16 -13.35
CA LEU A 75 -5.61 3.12 -12.78
C LEU A 75 -7.06 3.57 -12.65
N ALA A 76 -7.28 4.87 -12.50
CA ALA A 76 -8.61 5.46 -12.60
C ALA A 76 -9.03 5.47 -14.06
N GLY A 77 -9.91 4.54 -14.42
CA GLY A 77 -10.51 4.37 -15.74
C GLY A 77 -11.92 3.82 -15.61
#